data_AF-A0A8S2VUN6-F1
#
_entry.id   AF-A0A8S2VUN6-F1
#
_cell.length_a   1.000
_cell.length_b   1.000
_cell.length_c   1.000
_cell.angle_alpha   90.00
_cell.angle_beta   90.00
_cell.angle_gamma   90.00
#
_symmetry.space_group_name_H-M   'P 1'
#
loop_
_entity.id
_entity.type
_entity.pdbx_description
1 polymer ?
#
loop_
_entity_poly.entity_id
_entity_poly.type
_entity_poly.pdbx_seq_one_letter_code
_entity_poly.pdbx_strand_id
1 'polypeptide(L)'
;GWSNGAAMAVQYGLNTPNIAAAAVYSAPDPYRDIHDSCAQEPNPPYLTPFKILYNQCDIAGICTTGKAFINDLVTRYPKLTAKFTVTNALQLSTVSPPMCTDFPFLCSTILLGGLNHARWPVFLNQEFFDFLKDYTSE
;
A
#
# COMPACT_ATOMS: atom_id res chain seq x y z
N GLY A 1 -3.79 -8.79 -0.03
CA GLY A 1 -4.05 -8.66 1.43
C GLY A 1 -4.74 -7.34 1.74
N TRP A 2 -5.22 -7.15 2.97
CA TRP A 2 -5.84 -5.90 3.44
C TRP A 2 -5.29 -5.53 4.83
N SER A 3 -5.05 -4.24 5.11
CA SER A 3 -4.62 -3.75 6.43
C SER A 3 -3.32 -4.42 6.88
N ASN A 4 -3.20 -4.87 8.13
CA ASN A 4 -2.03 -5.63 8.58
C ASN A 4 -1.77 -6.90 7.77
N GLY A 5 -2.81 -7.53 7.21
CA GLY A 5 -2.64 -8.66 6.27
C GLY A 5 -2.05 -8.22 4.92
N ALA A 6 -2.25 -6.97 4.52
CA ALA A 6 -1.53 -6.37 3.40
C ALA A 6 -0.07 -6.08 3.74
N ALA A 7 0.23 -5.52 4.91
CA ALA A 7 1.61 -5.30 5.36
C ALA A 7 2.40 -6.62 5.45
N MET A 8 1.78 -7.69 5.96
CA MET A 8 2.35 -9.04 5.94
C MET A 8 2.63 -9.51 4.51
N ALA A 9 1.72 -9.29 3.56
CA ALA A 9 1.95 -9.67 2.16
C ALA A 9 3.11 -8.88 1.53
N VAL A 10 3.30 -7.62 1.92
CA VAL A 10 4.46 -6.83 1.50
C VAL A 10 5.75 -7.41 2.09
N GLN A 11 5.82 -7.66 3.40
CA GLN A 11 6.98 -8.30 4.02
C GLN A 11 7.27 -9.67 3.38
N TYR A 12 6.25 -10.49 3.17
CA TYR A 12 6.39 -11.80 2.58
C TYR A 12 6.95 -11.72 1.15
N GLY A 13 6.43 -10.82 0.31
CA GLY A 13 6.93 -10.59 -1.05
C GLY A 13 8.36 -10.06 -1.10
N LEU A 14 8.77 -9.24 -0.14
CA LEU A 14 10.14 -8.72 -0.06
C LEU A 14 11.17 -9.74 0.43
N ASN A 15 10.73 -10.76 1.17
CA ASN A 15 11.61 -11.70 1.88
C ASN A 15 11.50 -13.17 1.44
N THR A 16 10.62 -13.49 0.49
CA THR A 16 10.43 -14.86 -0.03
C THR A 16 10.80 -14.92 -1.51
N PRO A 17 11.62 -15.89 -1.95
CA PRO A 17 11.92 -16.07 -3.37
C PRO A 17 10.68 -16.53 -4.15
N ASN A 18 10.71 -16.31 -5.46
CA ASN A 18 9.72 -16.84 -6.42
C ASN A 18 8.28 -16.36 -6.21
N ILE A 19 8.07 -15.22 -5.56
CA ILE A 19 6.78 -14.54 -5.57
C ILE A 19 6.68 -13.72 -6.85
N ALA A 20 5.75 -14.12 -7.72
CA ALA A 20 5.60 -13.53 -9.05
C ALA A 20 5.16 -12.05 -8.98
N ALA A 21 4.18 -11.75 -8.14
CA ALA A 21 3.70 -10.41 -7.83
C ALA A 21 2.79 -10.43 -6.59
N ALA A 22 2.53 -9.27 -5.99
CA ALA A 22 1.56 -9.12 -4.91
C ALA A 22 0.65 -7.89 -5.11
N ALA A 23 -0.64 -8.08 -4.85
CA ALA A 23 -1.63 -7.00 -4.82
C ALA A 23 -2.16 -6.81 -3.40
N VAL A 24 -2.10 -5.56 -2.93
CA VAL A 24 -2.43 -5.22 -1.54
C VAL A 24 -3.28 -3.96 -1.46
N TYR A 25 -4.16 -3.94 -0.46
CA TYR A 25 -5.05 -2.84 -0.19
C TYR A 25 -4.81 -2.29 1.21
N SER A 26 -4.66 -0.97 1.33
CA SER A 26 -4.48 -0.26 2.58
C SER A 26 -3.39 -0.88 3.46
N ALA A 27 -2.18 -1.03 2.89
CA ALA A 27 -1.04 -1.63 3.58
C ALA A 27 -0.35 -0.60 4.49
N PRO A 28 -0.35 -0.74 5.83
CA PRO A 28 0.53 0.08 6.65
C PRO A 28 2.01 -0.20 6.32
N ASP A 29 2.89 0.73 6.72
CA ASP A 29 4.33 0.49 6.72
C ASP A 29 4.63 -0.71 7.65
N PRO A 30 5.21 -1.81 7.14
CA PRO A 30 5.49 -2.99 7.95
C PRO A 30 6.68 -2.85 8.91
N TYR A 31 7.48 -1.80 8.78
CA TYR A 31 8.75 -1.62 9.50
C TYR A 31 8.74 -0.40 10.43
N ARG A 32 7.65 0.36 10.43
CA ARG A 32 7.47 1.55 11.25
C ARG A 32 6.02 1.79 11.58
N ASP A 33 5.76 1.99 12.87
CA ASP A 33 4.51 2.58 13.35
C ASP A 33 4.69 4.08 13.64
N ILE A 34 3.61 4.84 13.77
CA ILE A 34 3.61 6.28 14.09
C ILE A 34 4.29 6.59 15.44
N HIS A 35 4.41 5.60 16.32
CA HIS A 35 5.04 5.70 17.64
C HIS A 35 6.30 4.84 17.78
N ASP A 36 6.82 4.29 16.68
CA ASP A 36 8.01 3.44 16.73
C ASP A 36 9.27 4.28 16.89
N SER A 37 9.87 4.25 18.08
CA SER A 37 11.14 4.91 18.38
C SER A 37 12.35 4.24 17.73
N CYS A 38 12.18 3.04 17.19
CA CYS A 38 13.23 2.19 16.65
C CYS A 38 12.83 1.58 15.30
N ALA A 39 12.27 2.42 14.42
CA ALA A 39 11.89 2.02 13.07
C ALA A 39 13.02 1.27 12.35
N GLN A 40 12.70 0.13 11.76
CA GLN A 40 13.66 -0.71 11.05
C GLN A 40 13.79 -0.25 9.60
N GLU A 41 15.01 -0.27 9.05
CA GLU A 41 15.21 -0.03 7.63
C GLU A 41 15.05 -1.35 6.86
N PRO A 42 14.12 -1.44 5.89
CA PRO A 42 13.94 -2.67 5.14
C PRO A 42 15.13 -2.88 4.20
N ASN A 43 15.62 -4.13 4.16
CA ASN A 43 16.68 -4.58 3.25
C ASN A 43 16.21 -5.81 2.45
N PRO A 44 15.31 -5.63 1.47
CA PRO A 44 14.69 -6.73 0.74
C PRO A 44 15.70 -7.53 -0.10
N PRO A 45 15.85 -8.85 0.15
CA PRO A 45 16.61 -9.73 -0.75
C PRO A 45 15.90 -9.99 -2.09
N TYR A 46 14.59 -9.74 -2.17
CA TYR A 46 13.78 -9.95 -3.38
C TYR A 46 12.96 -8.72 -3.72
N LEU A 47 12.83 -8.44 -5.02
CA LEU A 47 12.13 -7.25 -5.53
C LEU A 47 10.81 -7.63 -6.20
N THR A 48 9.95 -8.33 -5.46
CA THR A 48 8.62 -8.72 -5.92
C THR A 48 7.83 -7.49 -6.41
N PRO A 49 7.23 -7.52 -7.60
CA PRO A 49 6.36 -6.45 -8.08
C PRO A 49 5.11 -6.28 -7.21
N PHE A 50 4.77 -5.03 -6.89
CA PHE A 50 3.59 -4.70 -6.09
C PHE A 50 2.58 -3.83 -6.84
N LYS A 51 1.28 -4.13 -6.66
CA LYS A 51 0.17 -3.20 -6.89
C LYS A 51 -0.44 -2.87 -5.55
N ILE A 52 -0.49 -1.58 -5.25
CA ILE A 52 -0.84 -1.07 -3.93
C ILE A 52 -1.94 -0.04 -4.09
N LEU A 53 -3.04 -0.25 -3.38
CA LEU A 53 -4.17 0.66 -3.37
C LEU A 53 -4.36 1.23 -1.98
N TYR A 54 -4.52 2.54 -1.86
CA TYR A 54 -4.87 3.22 -0.61
C TYR A 54 -6.20 3.98 -0.71
N ASN A 55 -6.83 4.25 0.42
CA ASN A 55 -7.82 5.32 0.50
C ASN A 55 -7.11 6.65 0.76
N GLN A 56 -7.61 7.74 0.20
CA GLN A 56 -7.09 9.09 0.42
C GLN A 56 -6.97 9.43 1.91
N CYS A 57 -7.99 9.06 2.68
CA CYS A 57 -8.21 9.38 4.09
C CYS A 57 -8.34 8.08 4.87
N ASP A 58 -7.26 7.31 4.93
CA ASP A 58 -7.22 5.99 5.57
C ASP A 58 -6.95 6.10 7.08
N ILE A 59 -7.38 5.08 7.84
CA ILE A 59 -7.23 5.05 9.30
C ILE A 59 -5.75 5.22 9.68
N ALA A 60 -5.51 5.96 10.77
CA ALA A 60 -4.17 6.17 11.33
C ALA A 60 -3.14 6.71 10.32
N GLY A 61 -3.57 7.31 9.21
CA GLY A 61 -2.66 7.84 8.19
C GLY A 61 -1.97 6.77 7.34
N ILE A 62 -2.52 5.54 7.24
CA ILE A 62 -1.94 4.43 6.47
C ILE A 62 -1.56 4.81 5.04
N CYS A 63 -2.38 5.61 4.35
CA CYS A 63 -2.05 6.08 3.01
C CYS A 63 -0.71 6.82 3.00
N THR A 64 -0.52 7.77 3.92
CA THR A 64 0.66 8.62 3.98
C THR A 64 1.90 7.82 4.35
N THR A 65 1.83 7.04 5.42
CA THR A 65 2.98 6.25 5.91
C THR A 65 3.34 5.13 4.95
N GLY A 66 2.35 4.34 4.51
CA GLY A 66 2.56 3.25 3.56
C GLY A 66 3.06 3.73 2.19
N LYS A 67 2.57 4.88 1.69
CA LYS A 67 3.09 5.48 0.45
C LYS A 67 4.53 5.98 0.63
N ALA A 68 4.84 6.63 1.75
CA ALA A 68 6.21 7.08 2.03
C ALA A 68 7.20 5.91 2.08
N PHE A 69 6.82 4.82 2.75
CA PHE A 69 7.59 3.57 2.81
C PHE A 69 7.90 2.99 1.44
N ILE A 70 6.88 2.80 0.59
CA ILE A 70 7.12 2.20 -0.74
C ILE A 70 7.88 3.17 -1.66
N ASN A 71 7.66 4.49 -1.54
CA ASN A 71 8.45 5.48 -2.27
C ASN A 71 9.94 5.43 -1.89
N ASP A 72 10.25 5.28 -0.60
CA ASP A 72 11.61 5.07 -0.12
C ASP A 72 12.21 3.77 -0.69
N LEU A 73 11.46 2.67 -0.65
CA LEU A 73 11.89 1.41 -1.24
C LEU A 73 12.18 1.52 -2.75
N VAL A 74 11.30 2.13 -3.54
CA VAL A 74 11.53 2.30 -4.98
C VAL A 74 12.75 3.20 -5.24
N THR A 75 13.00 4.18 -4.37
CA THR A 75 14.19 5.06 -4.46
C THR A 75 15.47 4.29 -4.19
N ARG A 76 15.52 3.46 -3.13
CA ARG A 76 16.70 2.67 -2.77
C ARG A 76 16.90 1.44 -3.67
N TYR A 77 15.81 0.91 -4.23
CA TYR A 77 15.80 -0.28 -5.07
C TYR A 77 15.11 0.02 -6.42
N PRO A 78 15.80 0.66 -7.38
CA PRO A 78 15.18 1.14 -8.62
C PRO A 78 14.67 0.03 -9.56
N LYS A 79 15.01 -1.24 -9.28
CA LYS A 79 14.45 -2.41 -9.98
C LYS A 79 13.12 -2.89 -9.39
N LEU A 80 12.74 -2.40 -8.20
CA LEU A 80 11.46 -2.71 -7.59
C LEU A 80 10.34 -2.04 -8.38
N THR A 81 9.39 -2.84 -8.87
CA THR A 81 8.18 -2.29 -9.50
C THR A 81 7.08 -2.12 -8.46
N ALA A 82 6.60 -0.89 -8.27
CA ALA A 82 5.43 -0.61 -7.44
C ALA A 82 4.45 0.30 -8.19
N LYS A 83 3.22 -0.17 -8.39
CA LYS A 83 2.11 0.60 -9.00
C LYS A 83 1.16 1.06 -7.90
N PHE A 84 0.96 2.36 -7.76
CA PHE A 84 0.08 2.95 -6.75
C PHE A 84 -1.22 3.46 -7.32
N THR A 85 -2.30 3.20 -6.60
CA THR A 85 -3.59 3.87 -6.77
C THR A 85 -4.02 4.42 -5.42
N VAL A 86 -4.46 5.68 -5.37
CA VAL A 86 -5.16 6.23 -4.20
C VAL A 86 -6.60 6.49 -4.61
N THR A 87 -7.57 6.18 -3.76
CA THR A 87 -9.00 6.35 -4.06
C THR A 87 -9.66 7.36 -3.14
N ASN A 88 -10.59 8.14 -3.66
CA ASN A 88 -11.37 9.09 -2.88
C ASN A 88 -12.57 8.42 -2.16
N ALA A 89 -13.40 9.23 -1.51
CA ALA A 89 -14.62 8.77 -0.84
C ALA A 89 -15.66 8.12 -1.78
N LEU A 90 -15.51 8.23 -3.11
CA LEU A 90 -16.37 7.58 -4.11
C LEU A 90 -15.71 6.33 -4.73
N GLN A 91 -14.58 5.86 -4.18
CA GLN A 91 -13.76 4.77 -4.74
C GLN A 91 -13.21 5.04 -6.15
N LEU A 92 -13.21 6.31 -6.57
CA LEU A 92 -12.59 6.71 -7.82
C LEU A 92 -11.11 7.00 -7.55
N SER A 93 -10.25 6.58 -8.47
CA SER A 93 -8.83 6.91 -8.45
C SER A 93 -8.64 8.43 -8.37
N THR A 94 -7.80 8.89 -7.45
CA THR A 94 -7.44 10.30 -7.32
C THR A 94 -6.56 10.74 -8.48
N VAL A 95 -6.45 12.07 -8.68
CA VAL A 95 -5.58 12.71 -9.68
C VAL A 95 -4.13 12.18 -9.63
N SER A 96 -3.39 12.38 -10.73
CA SER A 96 -1.96 12.15 -10.80
C SER A 96 -1.20 13.43 -10.42
N PRO A 97 -0.33 13.43 -9.40
CA PRO A 97 0.08 12.27 -8.60
C PRO A 97 -0.96 11.88 -7.53
N PRO A 98 -1.07 10.59 -7.16
CA PRO A 98 -2.02 10.13 -6.14
C PRO A 98 -1.79 10.83 -4.81
N MET A 99 -2.77 11.58 -4.29
CA MET A 99 -2.61 12.37 -3.06
C MET A 99 -3.30 11.67 -1.90
N CYS A 100 -2.55 11.26 -0.88
CA CYS A 100 -3.14 11.01 0.45
C CYS A 100 -3.58 12.37 1.01
N THR A 101 -4.75 12.48 1.68
CA THR A 101 -5.15 13.79 2.21
C THR A 101 -4.23 14.18 3.36
N ASP A 102 -3.88 15.47 3.43
CA ASP A 102 -3.17 16.07 4.55
C ASP A 102 -4.11 16.51 5.70
N PHE A 103 -5.34 15.99 5.81
CA PHE A 103 -6.23 16.29 6.95
C PHE A 103 -5.98 15.27 8.09
N PRO A 104 -4.92 15.43 8.89
CA PRO A 104 -4.44 14.36 9.73
C PRO A 104 -5.43 14.14 10.88
N PHE A 105 -6.12 15.21 11.32
CA PHE A 105 -7.08 15.16 12.42
C PHE A 105 -8.37 14.44 12.07
N LEU A 106 -8.98 14.71 10.91
CA LEU A 106 -10.21 14.00 10.52
C LEU A 106 -9.93 12.55 10.08
N CYS A 107 -8.82 12.33 9.36
CA CYS A 107 -8.49 11.02 8.79
C CYS A 107 -7.82 10.07 9.78
N SER A 108 -7.13 10.57 10.82
CA SER A 108 -6.61 9.70 11.89
C SER A 108 -7.71 9.19 12.83
N THR A 109 -8.89 9.80 12.83
CA THR A 109 -9.99 9.34 13.67
C THR A 109 -10.52 7.98 13.20
N ILE A 110 -10.94 7.16 14.17
CA ILE A 110 -11.65 5.90 13.93
C ILE A 110 -12.93 6.13 13.11
N LEU A 111 -13.53 7.33 13.15
CA LEU A 111 -14.79 7.60 12.46
C LEU A 111 -14.60 7.64 10.94
N LEU A 112 -13.98 8.68 10.40
CA LEU A 112 -13.87 8.82 8.94
C LEU A 112 -12.78 7.90 8.37
N GLY A 113 -11.61 7.86 9.02
CA GLY A 113 -10.51 7.00 8.61
C GLY A 113 -10.87 5.52 8.70
N GLY A 114 -11.50 5.10 9.80
CA GLY A 114 -11.95 3.73 9.98
C GLY A 114 -13.05 3.31 9.00
N LEU A 115 -14.01 4.19 8.70
CA LEU A 115 -15.03 3.91 7.67
C LEU A 115 -14.41 3.75 6.28
N ASN A 116 -13.45 4.59 5.91
CA ASN A 116 -12.72 4.43 4.65
C ASN A 116 -11.88 3.16 4.65
N HIS A 117 -11.21 2.85 5.76
CA HIS A 117 -10.38 1.66 5.91
C HIS A 117 -11.22 0.39 5.72
N ALA A 118 -12.40 0.33 6.36
CA ALA A 118 -13.36 -0.78 6.36
C ALA A 118 -13.91 -1.15 4.97
N ARG A 119 -13.70 -0.30 3.98
CA ARG A 119 -14.38 -0.37 2.70
C ARG A 119 -13.48 -0.94 1.62
N TRP A 120 -13.80 -2.11 1.09
CA TRP A 120 -13.06 -2.66 -0.05
C TRP A 120 -13.34 -1.92 -1.38
N PRO A 121 -12.34 -1.65 -2.23
CA PRO A 121 -12.49 -0.92 -3.50
C PRO A 121 -13.01 -1.85 -4.61
N VAL A 122 -14.28 -2.25 -4.52
CA VAL A 122 -14.89 -3.28 -5.39
C VAL A 122 -14.74 -3.01 -6.90
N PHE A 123 -14.77 -1.74 -7.31
CA PHE A 123 -14.64 -1.35 -8.72
C PHE A 123 -13.22 -1.46 -9.27
N LEU A 124 -12.22 -1.69 -8.41
CA LEU A 124 -10.81 -1.75 -8.77
C LEU A 124 -10.23 -3.16 -8.64
N ASN A 125 -11.07 -4.17 -8.39
CA ASN A 125 -10.67 -5.58 -8.40
C ASN A 125 -10.02 -5.98 -9.71
N GLN A 126 -10.55 -5.46 -10.83
CA GLN A 126 -10.01 -5.77 -12.14
C GLN A 126 -8.56 -5.28 -12.29
N GLU A 127 -8.21 -4.11 -11.73
CA GLU A 127 -6.83 -3.61 -11.76
C GLU A 127 -5.86 -4.52 -10.98
N PHE A 128 -6.31 -5.13 -9.87
CA PHE A 128 -5.51 -6.11 -9.15
C PHE A 128 -5.31 -7.37 -9.98
N PHE A 129 -6.37 -7.91 -10.58
CA PHE A 129 -6.27 -9.13 -11.38
C PHE A 129 -5.44 -8.92 -12.65
N ASP A 130 -5.60 -7.79 -13.33
CA ASP A 130 -4.82 -7.47 -14.53
C ASP A 130 -3.34 -7.32 -14.18
N PHE A 131 -3.03 -6.60 -13.09
CA PHE A 131 -1.65 -6.54 -12.60
C PHE A 131 -1.10 -7.94 -12.32
N LEU A 132 -1.83 -8.80 -11.60
CA LEU A 132 -1.32 -10.13 -11.27
C LEU A 132 -1.10 -10.99 -12.52
N LYS A 133 -1.95 -10.87 -13.56
CA LYS A 133 -1.78 -11.55 -14.85
C LYS A 133 -0.55 -11.08 -15.61
N ASP A 134 -0.20 -9.80 -15.56
CA ASP A 134 1.01 -9.28 -16.20
C ASP A 134 2.30 -9.94 -15.67
N TYR A 135 2.24 -10.54 -14.48
CA TYR A 135 3.37 -11.19 -13.81
C TYR A 135 3.17 -12.69 -13.60
N THR A 136 2.14 -13.33 -14.18
CA THR A 136 2.09 -14.80 -14.15
C THR A 136 3.28 -15.35 -14.92
N SER A 137 4.14 -16.11 -14.24
CA SER A 137 5.30 -16.77 -14.82
C SER A 137 4.89 -17.68 -15.99
N GLU A 138 5.53 -17.52 -17.15
CA GLU A 138 5.70 -18.61 -18.10
C GLU A 138 6.60 -19.71 -17.51
#